data_AF-A0A0K9NKH1-F1
#
_entry.id   AF-A0A0K9NKH1-F1
#
_cell.length_a   1.000
_cell.length_b   1.000
_cell.length_c   1.000
_cell.angle_alpha   90.00
_cell.angle_beta   90.00
_cell.angle_gamma   90.00
#
_symmetry.space_group_name_H-M   'P 1'
#
loop_
_entity.id
_entity.type
_entity.pdbx_description
1 polymer ?
#
loop_
_entity_poly.entity_id
_entity_poly.type
_entity_poly.pdbx_seq_one_letter_code
_entity_poly.pdbx_strand_id
1 'polypeptide(L)'
;MTHSSYSIDNYRPFSILGLHVVEVSTSLRSIQKDPNVSPKDLTVRVTADTNAEACAKDGLKLGIHKLVRVSPKTNASETSVVCGAFRAIFGAVALDSGMVDSAGKAFQHVVHGRRWKLVSPTSDGWMTAI
;
A
#
# COMPACT_ATOMS: atom_id res chain seq x y z
N MET A 1 -7.64 8.18 -11.51
CA MET A 1 -6.21 7.82 -11.46
C MET A 1 -5.48 8.53 -12.59
N THR A 2 -4.63 9.51 -12.31
CA THR A 2 -4.04 10.41 -13.34
C THR A 2 -2.52 10.43 -13.25
N HIS A 3 -1.81 10.09 -14.34
CA HIS A 3 -0.36 10.20 -14.41
C HIS A 3 0.10 11.64 -14.69
N SER A 4 1.33 11.99 -14.31
CA SER A 4 1.89 13.34 -14.52
C SER A 4 2.04 13.72 -15.99
N SER A 5 2.13 12.73 -16.89
CA SER A 5 2.11 13.00 -18.33
C SER A 5 0.75 13.44 -18.85
N TYR A 6 -0.34 13.18 -18.11
CA TYR A 6 -1.70 13.56 -18.49
C TYR A 6 -2.13 14.91 -17.88
N SER A 7 -1.75 15.18 -16.63
CA SER A 7 -2.14 16.42 -15.91
C SER A 7 -1.14 16.81 -14.83
N ILE A 8 -1.07 18.11 -14.53
CA ILE A 8 -0.41 18.63 -13.32
C ILE A 8 -1.07 18.11 -12.04
N ASP A 9 -2.40 17.95 -12.06
CA ASP A 9 -3.18 17.32 -11.01
C ASP A 9 -3.13 15.79 -11.18
N ASN A 10 -2.07 15.20 -10.63
CA ASN A 10 -1.76 13.77 -10.79
C ASN A 10 -1.62 13.05 -9.45
N TYR A 11 -1.52 11.73 -9.52
CA TYR A 11 -1.49 10.88 -8.34
C TYR A 11 -0.17 10.91 -7.56
N ARG A 12 0.86 11.64 -8.02
CA ARG A 12 2.22 11.56 -7.45
C ARG A 12 2.28 11.85 -5.94
N PRO A 13 1.62 12.88 -5.39
CA PRO A 13 1.62 13.12 -3.94
C PRO A 13 1.00 11.94 -3.17
N PHE A 14 -0.13 11.43 -3.65
CA PHE A 14 -0.79 10.25 -3.09
C PHE A 14 0.09 9.00 -3.17
N SER A 15 0.86 8.82 -4.25
CA SER A 15 1.79 7.71 -4.40
C SER A 15 2.92 7.75 -3.36
N ILE A 16 3.39 8.94 -2.99
CA ILE A 16 4.42 9.11 -1.95
C ILE A 16 3.83 8.74 -0.60
N LEU A 17 2.67 9.31 -0.26
CA LEU A 17 1.98 8.98 0.99
C LEU A 17 1.67 7.48 1.09
N GLY A 18 1.19 6.88 0.00
CA GLY A 18 0.88 5.46 -0.08
C GLY A 18 2.07 4.54 0.14
N LEU A 19 3.28 4.93 -0.28
CA LEU A 19 4.50 4.19 0.05
C LEU A 19 4.70 4.14 1.58
N HIS A 20 4.62 5.28 2.25
CA HIS A 20 4.78 5.34 3.70
C HIS A 20 3.67 4.61 4.47
N VAL A 21 2.44 4.63 3.96
CA VAL A 21 1.34 3.80 4.50
C VAL A 21 1.72 2.32 4.47
N VAL A 22 2.25 1.83 3.35
CA VAL A 22 2.67 0.42 3.20
C VAL A 22 3.83 0.10 4.14
N GLU A 23 4.86 0.95 4.19
CA GLU A 23 6.02 0.78 5.07
C GLU A 23 5.61 0.67 6.54
N VAL A 24 4.77 1.60 7.01
CA VAL A 24 4.27 1.63 8.39
C VAL A 24 3.38 0.42 8.65
N SER A 25 2.45 0.09 7.74
CA SER A 25 1.54 -1.04 7.91
C SER A 25 2.28 -2.37 8.00
N THR A 26 3.24 -2.62 7.10
CA THR A 26 4.05 -3.85 7.11
C THR A 26 4.97 -3.92 8.33
N SER A 27 5.52 -2.79 8.75
CA SER A 27 6.35 -2.71 9.95
C SER A 27 5.55 -3.03 11.21
N LEU A 28 4.41 -2.35 11.39
CA LEU A 28 3.51 -2.54 12.53
C LEU A 28 3.05 -3.99 12.61
N ARG A 29 2.59 -4.56 11.48
CA ARG A 29 2.16 -5.96 11.42
C ARG A 29 3.27 -6.93 11.78
N SER A 30 4.50 -6.67 11.33
CA SER A 30 5.65 -7.52 11.60
C SER A 30 6.01 -7.54 13.08
N ILE A 31 6.00 -6.36 13.72
CA ILE A 31 6.29 -6.19 15.15
C ILE A 31 5.17 -6.77 16.03
N GLN A 32 3.90 -6.55 15.66
CA GLN A 32 2.76 -7.13 16.37
C GLN A 32 2.78 -8.66 16.36
N LYS A 33 3.25 -9.27 15.28
CA LYS A 33 3.37 -10.73 15.15
C LYS A 33 4.60 -11.28 15.87
N ASP A 34 5.69 -10.53 15.86
CA ASP A 34 6.97 -10.91 16.46
C ASP A 34 7.65 -9.67 17.06
N PRO A 35 7.45 -9.43 18.37
CA PRO A 35 8.02 -8.26 19.05
C PRO A 35 9.55 -8.24 19.06
N ASN A 36 10.20 -9.37 18.78
CA ASN A 36 11.65 -9.51 18.75
C ASN A 36 12.21 -9.56 17.32
N VAL A 37 11.41 -9.21 16.30
CA VAL A 37 11.85 -9.20 14.90
C VAL A 37 13.10 -8.33 14.74
N SER A 38 14.13 -8.88 14.08
CA SER A 38 15.36 -8.13 13.87
C SER A 38 15.13 -6.97 12.87
N PRO A 39 15.88 -5.86 12.96
CA PRO A 39 15.81 -4.78 11.97
C PRO A 39 16.08 -5.25 10.53
N LYS A 40 16.96 -6.25 10.38
CA LYS A 40 17.27 -6.87 9.08
C LYS A 40 16.05 -7.59 8.51
N ASP A 41 15.39 -8.44 9.30
CA ASP A 41 14.22 -9.18 8.83
C ASP A 41 13.03 -8.25 8.57
N LEU A 42 12.87 -7.20 9.39
CA LEU A 42 11.88 -6.16 9.17
C LEU A 42 12.10 -5.45 7.82
N THR A 43 13.35 -5.07 7.53
CA THR A 43 13.72 -4.41 6.26
C THR A 43 13.42 -5.31 5.05
N VAL A 44 13.70 -6.62 5.16
CA VAL A 44 13.37 -7.59 4.10
C VAL A 44 11.86 -7.65 3.86
N ARG A 45 11.05 -7.70 4.93
CA ARG A 45 9.57 -7.74 4.82
C ARG A 45 9.02 -6.45 4.21
N VAL A 46 9.47 -5.29 4.68
CA VAL A 46 9.07 -3.99 4.11
C VAL A 46 9.44 -3.92 2.64
N THR A 47 10.67 -4.30 2.27
CA THR A 47 11.13 -4.27 0.88
C THR A 47 10.32 -5.23 -0.01
N ALA A 48 9.89 -6.38 0.49
CA ALA A 48 9.06 -7.32 -0.25
C ALA A 48 7.70 -6.72 -0.64
N ASP A 49 7.14 -5.85 0.20
CA ASP A 49 5.86 -5.18 -0.03
C ASP A 49 6.01 -3.84 -0.79
N THR A 50 7.17 -3.18 -0.68
CA THR A 50 7.39 -1.85 -1.28
C THR A 50 8.19 -1.87 -2.58
N ASN A 51 8.88 -2.95 -2.95
CA ASN A 51 9.64 -2.97 -4.21
C ASN A 51 8.72 -2.74 -5.43
N ALA A 52 9.27 -2.09 -6.46
CA ALA A 52 8.49 -1.63 -7.60
C ALA A 52 7.85 -2.77 -8.40
N GLU A 53 8.53 -3.92 -8.49
CA GLU A 53 8.06 -5.09 -9.25
C GLU A 53 6.87 -5.79 -8.58
N ALA A 54 6.95 -6.03 -7.27
CA ALA A 54 5.85 -6.62 -6.49
C ALA A 54 4.63 -5.69 -6.49
N CYS A 55 4.86 -4.41 -6.22
CA CYS A 55 3.85 -3.36 -6.27
C CYS A 55 3.16 -3.27 -7.65
N ALA A 56 3.93 -3.29 -8.75
CA ALA A 56 3.36 -3.29 -10.10
C ALA A 56 2.62 -4.60 -10.40
N LYS A 57 3.14 -5.75 -9.98
CA LYS A 57 2.50 -7.05 -10.15
C LYS A 57 1.13 -7.08 -9.50
N ASP A 58 0.99 -6.58 -8.28
CA ASP A 58 -0.30 -6.52 -7.60
C ASP A 58 -1.24 -5.49 -8.24
N GLY A 59 -0.72 -4.34 -8.66
CA GLY A 59 -1.51 -3.37 -9.43
C GLY A 59 -2.00 -3.90 -10.78
N LEU A 60 -1.21 -4.71 -11.48
CA LEU A 60 -1.60 -5.35 -12.73
C LEU A 60 -2.71 -6.39 -12.52
N LYS A 61 -2.61 -7.22 -11.47
CA LYS A 61 -3.67 -8.19 -11.11
C LYS A 61 -5.01 -7.51 -10.83
N LEU A 62 -4.99 -6.31 -10.27
CA LEU A 62 -6.18 -5.48 -10.01
C LEU A 62 -6.66 -4.70 -11.24
N GLY A 63 -5.97 -4.78 -12.37
CA GLY A 63 -6.34 -4.06 -13.58
C GLY A 63 -6.09 -2.54 -13.52
N ILE A 64 -5.24 -2.05 -12.60
CA ILE A 64 -5.01 -0.61 -12.39
C ILE A 64 -4.58 0.10 -13.67
N HIS A 65 -3.71 -0.54 -14.47
CA HIS A 65 -3.24 -0.01 -15.76
C HIS A 65 -4.39 0.40 -16.71
N LYS A 66 -5.58 -0.21 -16.59
CA LYS A 66 -6.76 0.14 -17.40
C LYS A 66 -7.47 1.40 -16.93
N LEU A 67 -7.20 1.84 -15.70
CA LEU A 67 -7.83 2.99 -15.05
C LEU A 67 -6.93 4.22 -15.03
N VAL A 68 -5.62 4.05 -15.26
CA VAL A 68 -4.66 5.17 -15.26
C VAL A 68 -4.83 5.98 -16.54
N ARG A 69 -5.17 7.26 -16.39
CA ARG A 69 -5.11 8.22 -17.48
C ARG A 69 -3.67 8.66 -17.71
N VAL A 70 -3.18 8.43 -18.92
CA VAL A 70 -1.82 8.75 -19.38
C VAL A 70 -1.91 9.51 -20.71
N SER A 71 -0.86 10.27 -21.06
CA SER A 71 -0.78 10.84 -22.41
C SER A 71 -0.53 9.73 -23.46
N PRO A 72 -0.83 9.98 -24.75
CA PRO A 72 -0.70 8.95 -25.80
C PRO A 72 0.70 8.32 -25.95
N LYS A 73 1.76 8.98 -25.47
CA LYS A 73 3.14 8.50 -25.55
C LYS A 73 3.61 7.74 -24.30
N THR A 74 2.79 7.64 -23.27
CA THR A 74 3.14 6.97 -22.01
C THR A 74 2.45 5.62 -21.93
N ASN A 75 3.20 4.58 -21.55
CA ASN A 75 2.65 3.24 -21.38
C ASN A 75 2.02 3.08 -19.98
N ALA A 76 0.69 2.92 -19.91
CA ALA A 76 -0.02 2.74 -18.65
C ALA A 76 0.32 1.43 -17.90
N SER A 77 0.90 0.45 -18.60
CA SER A 77 1.32 -0.84 -18.03
C SER A 77 2.79 -0.85 -17.59
N GLU A 78 3.52 0.25 -17.74
CA GLU A 78 4.90 0.36 -17.27
C GLU A 78 4.97 0.20 -15.74
N THR A 79 5.98 -0.52 -15.23
CA THR A 79 6.16 -0.82 -13.81
C THR A 79 6.08 0.43 -12.92
N SER A 80 6.74 1.51 -13.34
CA SER A 80 6.76 2.80 -12.64
C SER A 80 5.36 3.43 -12.53
N VAL A 81 4.58 3.36 -13.61
CA VAL A 81 3.21 3.89 -13.71
C VAL A 81 2.26 3.07 -12.85
N VAL A 82 2.25 1.75 -13.01
CA VAL A 82 1.34 0.87 -12.29
C VAL A 82 1.64 0.88 -10.79
N CYS A 83 2.92 0.80 -10.39
CA CYS A 83 3.26 0.83 -8.98
C CYS A 83 2.93 2.18 -8.34
N GLY A 84 3.20 3.30 -9.03
CA GLY A 84 2.82 4.62 -8.54
C GLY A 84 1.31 4.74 -8.35
N ALA A 85 0.54 4.29 -9.34
CA ALA A 85 -0.93 4.29 -9.26
C ALA A 85 -1.46 3.36 -8.15
N PHE A 86 -0.87 2.18 -7.96
CA PHE A 86 -1.22 1.25 -6.89
C PHE A 86 -1.00 1.88 -5.51
N ARG A 87 0.17 2.46 -5.25
CA ARG A 87 0.45 3.18 -4.00
C ARG A 87 -0.51 4.35 -3.80
N ALA A 88 -0.82 5.08 -4.87
CA ALA A 88 -1.70 6.23 -4.79
C ALA A 88 -3.12 5.89 -4.28
N ILE A 89 -3.61 4.67 -4.52
CA ILE A 89 -4.89 4.22 -3.95
C ILE A 89 -4.83 4.28 -2.42
N PHE A 90 -3.79 3.74 -1.81
CA PHE A 90 -3.67 3.71 -0.35
C PHE A 90 -3.38 5.09 0.23
N GLY A 91 -2.63 5.93 -0.48
CA GLY A 91 -2.48 7.34 -0.10
C GLY A 91 -3.81 8.09 -0.12
N ALA A 92 -4.66 7.86 -1.13
CA ALA A 92 -5.99 8.44 -1.19
C ALA A 92 -6.89 7.93 -0.06
N VAL A 93 -6.90 6.62 0.21
CA VAL A 93 -7.67 6.04 1.35
C VAL A 93 -7.21 6.64 2.68
N ALA A 94 -5.91 6.86 2.88
CA ALA A 94 -5.39 7.45 4.11
C ALA A 94 -5.90 8.90 4.30
N LEU A 95 -5.94 9.69 3.23
CA LEU A 95 -6.43 11.07 3.28
C LEU A 95 -7.96 11.13 3.44
N ASP A 96 -8.70 10.34 2.67
CA ASP A 96 -10.16 10.32 2.71
C ASP A 96 -10.70 9.84 4.06
N SER A 97 -10.04 8.85 4.67
CA SER A 97 -10.43 8.34 5.99
C SER A 97 -9.86 9.15 7.16
N GLY A 98 -8.83 9.98 6.91
CA GLY A 98 -8.02 10.60 7.98
C GLY A 98 -7.23 9.62 8.83
N MET A 99 -7.14 8.34 8.44
CA MET A 99 -6.55 7.26 9.25
C MET A 99 -5.59 6.38 8.43
N VAL A 100 -4.30 6.43 8.77
CA VAL A 100 -3.25 5.59 8.15
C VAL A 100 -3.56 4.09 8.34
N ASP A 101 -4.09 3.71 9.49
CA ASP A 101 -4.47 2.33 9.81
C ASP A 101 -5.52 1.76 8.86
N SER A 102 -6.49 2.58 8.44
CA SER A 102 -7.54 2.15 7.51
C SER A 102 -6.96 1.83 6.14
N ALA A 103 -6.04 2.67 5.66
CA ALA A 103 -5.33 2.44 4.41
C ALA A 103 -4.39 1.22 4.48
N GLY A 104 -3.68 1.05 5.61
CA GLY A 104 -2.86 -0.13 5.86
C GLY A 104 -3.69 -1.42 5.85
N LYS A 105 -4.86 -1.44 6.51
CA LYS A 105 -5.78 -2.59 6.48
C LYS A 105 -6.27 -2.91 5.06
N ALA A 106 -6.60 -1.88 4.27
CA ALA A 106 -6.98 -2.07 2.87
C ALA A 106 -5.83 -2.70 2.06
N PHE A 107 -4.60 -2.20 2.22
CA PHE A 107 -3.42 -2.78 1.58
C PHE A 107 -3.23 -4.25 1.96
N GLN A 108 -3.26 -4.56 3.25
CA GLN A 108 -3.06 -5.92 3.75
C GLN A 108 -4.13 -6.89 3.21
N HIS A 109 -5.38 -6.44 3.13
CA HIS A 109 -6.47 -7.23 2.56
C HIS A 109 -6.26 -7.52 1.07
N VAL A 110 -5.80 -6.54 0.31
CA VAL A 110 -5.54 -6.65 -1.14
C VAL A 110 -4.37 -7.58 -1.43
N VAL A 111 -3.25 -7.42 -0.72
CA VAL A 111 -1.99 -8.13 -1.04
C VAL A 111 -1.88 -9.49 -0.36
N HIS A 112 -2.39 -9.64 0.87
CA HIS A 112 -2.24 -10.86 1.65
C HIS A 112 -3.57 -11.60 1.94
N GLY A 113 -4.70 -11.08 1.42
CA GLY A 113 -6.02 -11.67 1.59
C GLY A 113 -6.59 -11.58 3.01
N ARG A 114 -7.65 -12.35 3.30
CA ARG A 114 -8.31 -12.40 4.63
C ARG A 114 -7.51 -13.14 5.71
N ARG A 115 -6.18 -13.15 5.64
CA ARG A 115 -5.34 -13.73 6.71
C ARG A 115 -5.12 -12.77 7.89
N TRP A 116 -5.98 -11.77 8.01
CA TRP A 116 -6.13 -10.87 9.14
C TRP A 116 -7.52 -11.09 9.74
N LYS A 117 -7.59 -11.84 10.84
CA LYS A 117 -8.65 -11.65 11.82
C LYS A 117 -8.31 -10.35 12.56
N LEU A 118 -9.30 -9.47 12.64
CA LEU A 118 -9.23 -8.24 13.40
C LEU A 118 -8.75 -8.55 14.81
N VAL A 119 -7.59 -8.03 15.21
CA VAL A 119 -7.35 -7.77 16.62
C VAL A 119 -8.12 -6.50 16.94
N SER A 120 -9.33 -6.67 17.47
CA SER A 120 -10.12 -5.56 18.00
C SER A 120 -9.51 -5.11 19.33
N PRO A 121 -9.40 -3.80 19.62
CA PRO A 121 -9.10 -3.34 20.96
C PRO A 121 -10.21 -3.84 21.89
N THR A 122 -9.84 -4.58 22.94
CA THR A 122 -10.77 -4.83 24.03
C THR A 122 -10.87 -3.55 24.90
N SER A 123 -11.96 -3.39 25.64
CA SER A 123 -12.26 -2.19 26.45
C SER A 123 -11.21 -1.86 27.53
N ASP A 124 -10.26 -2.76 27.75
CA ASP A 124 -9.13 -2.74 28.68
C ASP A 124 -7.77 -2.46 28.00
N GLY A 125 -7.74 -2.17 26.69
CA GLY A 125 -6.57 -1.59 26.02
C GLY A 125 -5.49 -2.59 25.57
N TRP A 126 -5.74 -3.90 25.64
CA TRP A 126 -4.80 -4.92 25.18
C TRP A 126 -5.24 -5.55 23.84
N MET A 127 -4.27 -5.92 23.02
CA MET A 127 -4.47 -6.56 21.71
C MET A 127 -4.36 -8.08 21.87
N THR A 128 -5.47 -8.81 21.75
CA THR A 128 -5.46 -10.30 21.69
C THR A 128 -5.74 -10.82 20.28
N ALA A 129 -4.89 -11.73 19.81
CA ALA A 129 -5.12 -12.47 18.56
C ALA A 129 -6.32 -13.43 18.70
N ILE A 130 -7.25 -13.39 17.74
CA ILE A 130 -8.37 -14.35 17.57
C ILE A 130 -7.99 -15.43 16.55
#